data_AF-A0A2E0PRW6-F1
#
_entry.id   AF-A0A2E0PRW6-F1
#
_cell.length_a   1.000
_cell.length_b   1.000
_cell.length_c   1.000
_cell.angle_alpha   90.00
_cell.angle_beta   90.00
_cell.angle_gamma   90.00
#
_symmetry.space_group_name_H-M   'P 1'
#
loop_
_entity.id
_entity.type
_entity.pdbx_description
1 polymer ?
#
loop_
_entity_poly.entity_id
_entity_poly.type
_entity_poly.pdbx_seq_one_letter_code
_entity_poly.pdbx_strand_id
1 'polypeptide(L)'
;MKVGIIGAGIVGGAIEHWFADAHELFIHDPVRGTTLADVTDHVDMAYIAVPTPMSDDGSCNLSIVESVLDDLPDGFTAVIKSTVVPGTTQRYHEEYPNLKIA
;
A
#
# COMPACT_ATOMS: atom_id res chain seq x y z
N MET A 1 0.70 15.55 9.33
CA MET A 1 -0.52 14.87 8.84
C MET A 1 -0.47 13.43 9.33
N LYS A 2 -1.60 12.71 9.31
CA LYS A 2 -1.59 11.27 9.57
C LYS A 2 -1.34 10.52 8.26
N VAL A 3 -0.41 9.57 8.27
CA VAL A 3 0.01 8.84 7.07
C VAL A 3 0.04 7.35 7.35
N GLY A 4 -0.64 6.57 6.50
CA GLY A 4 -0.55 5.12 6.50
C GLY A 4 0.64 4.61 5.70
N ILE A 5 1.25 3.52 6.16
CA ILE A 5 2.26 2.75 5.41
C ILE A 5 1.87 1.28 5.49
N ILE A 6 1.64 0.66 4.33
CA ILE A 6 1.31 -0.77 4.23
C ILE A 6 2.48 -1.47 3.54
N GLY A 7 3.15 -2.35 4.28
CA GLY A 7 4.44 -2.93 3.93
C GLY A 7 5.59 -2.06 4.42
N ALA A 8 6.38 -2.57 5.36
CA ALA A 8 7.45 -1.84 6.04
C ALA A 8 8.84 -2.50 5.86
N GLY A 9 9.03 -3.10 4.67
CA GLY A 9 10.34 -3.54 4.15
C GLY A 9 11.22 -2.36 3.75
N ILE A 10 12.10 -2.53 2.75
CA ILE A 10 13.08 -1.49 2.39
C ILE A 10 12.40 -0.16 1.99
N VAL A 11 11.40 -0.20 1.11
CA VAL A 11 10.72 1.01 0.61
C VAL A 11 9.86 1.64 1.70
N GLY A 12 8.99 0.85 2.35
CA GLY A 12 8.13 1.35 3.42
C GLY A 12 8.89 1.84 4.65
N GLY A 13 9.96 1.14 5.05
CA GLY A 13 10.84 1.54 6.14
C GLY A 13 11.60 2.83 5.86
N ALA A 14 11.96 3.09 4.59
CA ALA A 14 12.53 4.38 4.21
C ALA A 14 11.49 5.52 4.33
N ILE A 15 10.24 5.28 3.91
CA ILE A 15 9.15 6.25 4.08
C ILE A 15 8.93 6.52 5.57
N GLU A 16 8.82 5.47 6.38
CA GLU A 16 8.68 5.56 7.83
C GLU A 16 9.78 6.41 8.46
N HIS A 17 11.05 6.10 8.15
CA HIS A 17 12.20 6.81 8.71
C HIS A 17 12.16 8.32 8.39
N TRP A 18 11.95 8.67 7.12
CA TRP A 18 12.01 10.07 6.70
C TRP A 18 10.75 10.86 7.07
N PHE A 19 9.62 10.21 7.27
CA PHE A 19 8.36 10.89 7.58
C PHE A 19 8.10 10.97 9.09
N ALA A 20 8.78 10.17 9.91
CA ALA A 20 8.58 10.11 11.36
C ALA A 20 8.75 11.47 12.06
N ASP A 21 9.65 12.33 11.58
CA ASP A 21 9.91 13.64 12.19
C ASP A 21 8.88 14.71 11.81
N ALA A 22 8.04 14.45 10.80
CA ALA A 22 7.11 15.44 10.23
C ALA A 22 5.64 15.01 10.33
N HIS A 23 5.35 13.72 10.47
CA HIS A 23 4.02 13.14 10.33
C HIS A 23 3.74 12.10 11.41
N GLU A 24 2.46 11.91 11.73
CA GLU A 24 1.99 10.83 12.59
C GLU A 24 1.79 9.59 11.71
N LEU A 25 2.49 8.50 12.02
CA LEU A 25 2.57 7.32 11.16
C LEU A 25 1.78 6.15 11.73
N PHE A 26 1.04 5.48 10.85
CA PHE A 26 0.30 4.25 11.14
C PHE A 26 0.79 3.17 10.18
N ILE A 27 1.19 2.01 10.69
CA ILE A 27 1.98 1.04 9.91
C ILE A 27 1.35 -0.35 9.98
N HIS A 28 1.06 -0.91 8.82
CA HIS A 28 0.71 -2.32 8.66
C HIS A 28 1.88 -3.10 8.06
N ASP A 29 2.42 -4.06 8.81
CA ASP A 29 3.33 -5.09 8.31
C ASP A 29 3.15 -6.36 9.15
N PRO A 30 2.76 -7.51 8.55
CA PRO A 30 2.56 -8.76 9.28
C PRO A 30 3.79 -9.22 10.08
N VAL A 31 5.01 -8.94 9.60
CA VAL A 31 6.26 -9.32 10.29
C VAL A 31 6.43 -8.49 11.57
N ARG A 32 5.87 -7.28 11.61
CA ARG A 32 5.87 -6.41 12.80
C ARG A 32 4.68 -6.68 13.72
N GLY A 33 3.80 -7.63 13.38
CA GLY A 33 2.66 -8.02 14.20
C GLY A 33 1.51 -7.01 14.21
N THR A 34 1.46 -6.10 13.23
CA THR A 34 0.35 -5.16 13.05
C THR A 34 -0.65 -5.65 12.02
N THR A 35 -1.85 -5.09 12.07
CA THR A 35 -3.00 -5.43 11.22
C THR A 35 -3.36 -4.26 10.30
N LEU A 36 -4.15 -4.53 9.27
CA LEU A 36 -4.60 -3.48 8.36
C LEU A 36 -5.45 -2.41 9.09
N ALA A 37 -6.22 -2.82 10.11
CA ALA A 37 -7.03 -1.94 10.95
C ALA A 37 -6.19 -0.89 11.69
N ASP A 38 -4.95 -1.22 12.07
CA ASP A 38 -4.03 -0.26 12.69
C ASP A 38 -3.77 0.95 11.77
N VAL A 39 -3.94 0.78 10.45
CA VAL A 39 -3.89 1.86 9.46
C VAL A 39 -5.29 2.41 9.18
N THR A 40 -6.21 1.56 8.71
CA THR A 40 -7.50 2.03 8.14
C THR A 40 -8.42 2.71 9.15
N ASP A 41 -8.28 2.43 10.44
CA ASP A 41 -9.09 3.07 11.48
C ASP A 41 -8.59 4.49 11.85
N HIS A 42 -7.39 4.86 11.40
CA HIS A 42 -6.71 6.07 11.85
C HIS A 42 -6.41 7.08 10.74
N VAL A 43 -6.38 6.64 9.47
CA VAL A 43 -6.03 7.46 8.31
C VAL A 43 -6.96 7.17 7.14
N ASP A 44 -7.06 8.13 6.20
CA ASP A 44 -7.80 7.97 4.94
C ASP A 44 -6.87 7.73 3.73
N MET A 45 -5.57 7.61 3.98
CA MET A 45 -4.54 7.47 2.95
C MET A 45 -3.34 6.65 3.43
N ALA A 46 -2.86 5.75 2.57
CA ALA A 46 -1.64 4.99 2.84
C ALA A 46 -0.75 4.82 1.60
N TYR A 47 0.57 4.74 1.83
CA TYR A 47 1.53 4.24 0.85
C TYR A 47 1.53 2.72 0.85
N ILE A 48 1.35 2.12 -0.33
CA ILE A 48 1.35 0.66 -0.53
C ILE A 48 2.73 0.25 -1.05
N ALA A 49 3.57 -0.29 -0.17
CA ALA A 49 4.96 -0.68 -0.40
C ALA A 49 5.20 -2.17 -0.05
N VAL A 50 4.30 -3.02 -0.54
CA VAL A 50 4.32 -4.48 -0.32
C VAL A 50 5.15 -5.20 -1.41
N PRO A 51 5.54 -6.47 -1.20
CA PRO A 51 6.27 -7.22 -2.21
C PRO A 51 5.48 -7.43 -3.50
N THR A 52 6.17 -7.27 -4.63
CA THR A 52 5.67 -7.61 -5.98
C THR A 52 6.69 -8.55 -6.64
N PRO A 53 6.77 -9.81 -6.19
CA PRO A 53 7.80 -10.74 -6.66
C PRO A 53 7.58 -11.09 -8.13
N MET A 54 8.63 -11.59 -8.77
CA MET A 54 8.52 -12.18 -10.10
C MET A 54 7.84 -13.55 -10.01
N SER A 55 6.88 -13.82 -10.89
CA SER A 55 6.27 -15.13 -11.10
C SER A 55 7.20 -16.06 -11.88
N ASP A 56 6.89 -17.36 -11.91
CA ASP A 56 7.68 -18.36 -12.66
C ASP A 56 7.80 -18.08 -14.16
N ASP A 57 6.82 -17.37 -14.74
CA ASP A 57 6.79 -16.94 -16.14
C ASP A 57 7.48 -15.60 -16.40
N GLY A 58 8.08 -14.99 -15.37
CA GLY A 58 8.75 -13.70 -15.45
C GLY A 58 7.83 -12.48 -15.28
N SER A 59 6.51 -12.68 -15.14
CA SER A 59 5.57 -11.58 -14.89
C SER A 59 5.73 -11.00 -13.48
N CYS A 60 5.32 -9.74 -13.31
CA CYS A 60 5.23 -9.13 -11.97
C CYS A 60 3.97 -9.65 -11.27
N ASN A 61 4.14 -10.34 -10.15
CA ASN A 61 3.02 -10.81 -9.34
C ASN A 61 2.47 -9.65 -8.50
N LEU A 62 1.21 -9.29 -8.78
CA LEU A 62 0.52 -8.17 -8.13
C LEU A 62 -0.48 -8.61 -7.06
N SER A 63 -0.62 -9.91 -6.80
CA SER A 63 -1.64 -10.46 -5.88
C SER A 63 -1.59 -9.88 -4.47
N ILE A 64 -0.40 -9.51 -3.98
CA ILE A 64 -0.26 -8.91 -2.64
C ILE A 64 -0.77 -7.46 -2.64
N VAL A 65 -0.55 -6.71 -3.72
CA VAL A 65 -1.10 -5.36 -3.87
C VAL A 65 -2.62 -5.44 -3.98
N GLU A 66 -3.13 -6.34 -4.84
CA GLU A 66 -4.57 -6.56 -5.06
C GLU A 66 -5.28 -6.98 -3.78
N SER A 67 -4.72 -7.92 -3.03
CA SER A 67 -5.27 -8.32 -1.72
C SER A 67 -5.34 -7.18 -0.72
N VAL A 68 -4.38 -6.25 -0.72
CA VAL A 68 -4.46 -5.06 0.13
C VAL A 68 -5.58 -4.14 -0.36
N LEU A 69 -5.69 -3.88 -1.67
CA LEU A 69 -6.73 -3.02 -2.23
C LEU A 69 -8.14 -3.57 -1.97
N ASP A 70 -8.33 -4.88 -2.08
CA ASP A 70 -9.61 -5.55 -1.80
C ASP A 70 -10.10 -5.30 -0.36
N ASP A 71 -9.18 -5.16 0.59
CA ASP A 71 -9.47 -4.98 2.01
C ASP A 71 -9.52 -3.49 2.44
N LEU A 72 -9.24 -2.55 1.55
CA LEU A 72 -9.30 -1.12 1.87
C LEU A 72 -10.74 -0.59 1.88
N PRO A 73 -11.06 0.36 2.79
CA PRO A 73 -12.41 0.92 2.86
C PRO A 73 -12.73 1.85 1.68
N ASP A 74 -14.02 2.01 1.38
CA ASP A 74 -14.50 2.90 0.32
C ASP A 74 -14.00 4.34 0.49
N GLY A 75 -13.55 4.94 -0.60
CA GLY A 75 -13.04 6.31 -0.66
C GLY A 75 -11.59 6.48 -0.18
N PHE A 76 -10.94 5.42 0.30
CA PHE A 76 -9.57 5.43 0.78
C PHE A 76 -8.57 5.75 -0.33
N THR A 77 -7.52 6.48 0.01
CA THR A 77 -6.46 6.88 -0.94
C THR A 77 -5.28 5.93 -0.85
N ALA A 78 -5.07 5.12 -1.90
CA ALA A 78 -3.96 4.17 -1.98
C ALA A 78 -2.88 4.72 -2.92
N VAL A 79 -1.71 5.06 -2.38
CA VAL A 79 -0.56 5.51 -3.19
C VAL A 79 0.40 4.36 -3.40
N ILE A 80 0.45 3.83 -4.62
CA ILE A 80 1.24 2.65 -4.96
C ILE A 80 2.71 3.04 -5.09
N LYS A 81 3.52 2.56 -4.14
CA LYS A 81 4.98 2.66 -4.17
C LYS A 81 5.67 1.35 -4.55
N SER A 82 4.94 0.25 -4.47
CA SER A 82 5.34 -1.06 -4.97
C SER A 82 5.63 -1.00 -6.48
N THR A 83 6.54 -1.84 -6.98
CA THR A 83 6.86 -1.86 -8.40
C THR A 83 5.73 -2.53 -9.17
N VAL A 84 5.10 -1.79 -10.08
CA VAL A 84 4.00 -2.30 -10.91
C VAL A 84 4.31 -2.12 -12.39
N VAL A 85 3.68 -2.93 -13.24
CA VAL A 85 3.83 -2.86 -14.69
C VAL A 85 3.15 -1.58 -15.20
N PRO A 86 3.69 -0.87 -16.19
CA PRO A 86 2.97 0.26 -16.80
C PRO A 86 1.55 -0.13 -17.24
N GLY A 87 0.59 0.77 -16.97
CA GLY A 87 -0.84 0.50 -17.18
C GLY A 87 -1.56 -0.12 -15.98
N THR A 88 -0.84 -0.62 -14.97
CA THR A 88 -1.45 -1.20 -13.76
C THR A 88 -2.34 -0.19 -13.01
N THR A 89 -1.89 1.04 -12.82
CA THR A 89 -2.68 2.08 -12.14
C THR A 89 -4.01 2.36 -12.86
N GLN A 90 -3.99 2.43 -14.20
CA GLN A 90 -5.20 2.60 -15.00
C GLN A 90 -6.16 1.40 -14.84
N ARG A 91 -5.63 0.17 -14.90
CA ARG A 91 -6.42 -1.05 -14.66
C ARG A 91 -7.06 -1.02 -13.27
N TYR A 92 -6.33 -0.60 -12.25
CA TYR A 92 -6.88 -0.49 -10.89
C TYR A 92 -7.92 0.61 -10.73
N HIS A 93 -7.85 1.72 -11.48
CA HIS A 93 -8.96 2.68 -11.51
C HIS A 93 -10.26 2.08 -12.05
N GLU A 94 -10.17 1.12 -12.97
CA GLU A 94 -11.33 0.43 -13.54
C GLU A 94 -11.85 -0.69 -12.62
N GLU A 95 -10.94 -1.44 -11.98
CA GLU A 95 -11.27 -2.55 -11.08
C GLU A 95 -11.73 -2.07 -9.69
N TYR A 96 -11.20 -0.96 -9.20
CA TYR A 96 -11.47 -0.40 -7.86
C TYR A 96 -12.02 1.04 -7.92
N PRO A 97 -13.20 1.26 -8.52
CA PRO A 97 -13.77 2.60 -8.69
C PRO A 97 -14.16 3.28 -7.36
N ASN A 98 -14.24 2.50 -6.28
CA ASN A 98 -14.48 2.98 -4.92
C ASN A 98 -13.22 3.54 -4.25
N LEU A 99 -12.02 3.26 -4.76
CA LEU A 99 -10.75 3.73 -4.20
C LEU A 99 -10.17 4.92 -4.96
N LYS A 100 -9.33 5.72 -4.30
CA LYS A 100 -8.56 6.79 -4.92
C LYS A 100 -7.11 6.34 -5.08
N ILE A 101 -6.79 5.77 -6.24
CA ILE A 101 -5.48 5.15 -6.47
C ILE A 101 -4.54 6.14 -7.17
N ALA A 102 -3.29 6.22 -6.73
CA ALA A 102 -2.25 7.05 -7.34
C ALA A 102 -0.91 6.32 -7.45
#